data_AF-A0A8T3TUV1-F1
#
_entry.id   AF-A0A8T3TUV1-F1
#
_cell.length_a   1.000
_cell.length_b   1.000
_cell.length_c   1.000
_cell.angle_alpha   90.00
_cell.angle_beta   90.00
_cell.angle_gamma   90.00
#
_symmetry.space_group_name_H-M   'P 1'
#
loop_
_entity.id
_entity.type
_entity.pdbx_description
1 polymer ?
#
loop_
_entity_poly.entity_id
_entity_poly.type
_entity_poly.pdbx_seq_one_letter_code
_entity_poly.pdbx_strand_id
1 'polypeptide(L)' 'MVDGAAGLVNLVGRSVDCVKTPDNRDEILRSRVEATRALGHAMRSIDSPPVAWVQMSTAHIYGDPPSVVCT' A
#
# COMPACT_ATOMS: atom_id res chain seq x y z
N MET A 1 5.69 9.70 16.05
CA MET A 1 5.86 8.52 16.90
C MET A 1 4.74 7.54 16.57
N VAL A 2 5.06 6.24 16.44
CA VAL A 2 4.06 5.15 16.25
C VAL A 2 3.82 4.38 17.55
N ASP A 3 4.76 4.46 18.50
CA ASP A 3 4.67 3.84 19.81
C ASP A 3 3.49 4.40 20.62
N GLY A 4 2.69 3.50 21.19
CA GLY A 4 1.46 3.84 21.92
C GLY A 4 0.27 4.26 21.06
N ALA A 5 0.35 4.18 19.73
CA ALA A 5 -0.79 4.48 18.86
C ALA A 5 -1.84 3.36 18.88
N ALA A 6 -3.12 3.73 18.81
CA ALA A 6 -4.22 2.77 18.80
C ALA A 6 -4.29 1.94 17.49
N GLY A 7 -3.78 2.48 16.39
CA GLY A 7 -3.80 1.83 15.08
C GLY A 7 -2.84 2.50 14.10
N LEU A 8 -2.43 1.74 13.08
CA LEU A 8 -1.63 2.22 11.95
C LEU A 8 -2.50 2.22 10.68
N VAL A 9 -2.59 3.37 10.00
CA VAL A 9 -3.20 3.46 8.68
C VAL A 9 -2.13 3.88 7.68
N ASN A 10 -1.75 2.99 6.78
CA ASN A 10 -0.80 3.30 5.72
C ASN A 10 -1.54 3.65 4.42
N LEU A 11 -1.42 4.91 4.00
CA LEU A 11 -1.94 5.43 2.74
C LEU A 11 -0.82 5.87 1.78
N VAL A 12 0.43 5.49 2.06
CA VAL A 12 1.58 5.86 1.22
C VAL A 12 1.57 5.05 -0.07
N GLY A 13 1.69 5.74 -1.20
CA GLY A 13 1.91 5.13 -2.50
C GLY A 13 1.78 6.14 -3.63
N ARG A 14 2.52 5.92 -4.71
CA ARG A 14 2.35 6.64 -5.98
C ARG A 14 0.96 6.36 -6.56
N SER A 15 0.32 7.40 -7.08
CA SER A 15 -0.96 7.28 -7.78
C SER A 15 -0.84 6.31 -8.96
N VAL A 16 -1.85 5.48 -9.13
CA VAL A 16 -1.97 4.62 -10.31
C VAL A 16 -2.60 5.35 -11.50
N ASP A 17 -3.11 6.56 -11.30
CA ASP A 17 -3.63 7.40 -12.37
C ASP A 17 -2.47 8.09 -13.11
N CYS A 18 -1.82 7.34 -14.00
CA CYS A 18 -0.70 7.78 -14.81
C CYS A 18 -0.51 6.87 -16.03
N VAL A 19 0.20 7.37 -17.05
CA VAL A 19 0.63 6.58 -18.21
C VAL A 19 1.55 5.45 -17.73
N LYS A 20 1.26 4.21 -18.13
CA LYS A 20 1.96 3.00 -17.66
C LYS A 20 3.31 2.76 -18.34
N THR A 21 4.21 3.73 -18.23
CA THR A 21 5.62 3.54 -18.59
C THR A 21 6.30 2.56 -17.62
N PRO A 22 7.40 1.89 -18.03
CA PRO A 22 8.17 1.04 -17.12
C PRO A 22 8.56 1.75 -15.81
N ASP A 23 9.03 3.00 -15.90
CA ASP A 23 9.44 3.79 -14.74
C ASP A 23 8.28 4.11 -13.81
N ASN A 24 7.11 4.48 -14.35
CA ASN A 24 5.93 4.75 -13.52
C ASN A 24 5.42 3.48 -12.84
N ARG A 25 5.47 2.33 -13.50
CA ARG A 25 5.08 1.04 -12.91
C ARG A 25 6.03 0.66 -11.77
N ASP A 26 7.32 0.85 -11.98
CA ASP A 26 8.35 0.61 -10.95
C ASP A 26 8.18 1.55 -9.76
N GLU A 27 7.93 2.85 -9.99
CA GLU A 27 7.65 3.82 -8.93
C GLU A 27 6.37 3.47 -8.13
N ILE A 28 5.31 3.02 -8.81
CA ILE A 28 4.08 2.51 -8.17
C ILE A 28 4.39 1.35 -7.24
N LEU A 29 5.23 0.41 -7.65
CA LEU A 29 5.60 -0.74 -6.83
C LEU A 29 6.51 -0.33 -5.67
N ARG A 30 7.61 0.38 -5.95
CA ARG A 30 8.59 0.79 -4.93
C ARG A 30 7.95 1.63 -3.84
N SER A 31 7.19 2.67 -4.20
CA SER A 31 6.56 3.58 -3.24
C SER A 31 5.62 2.88 -2.24
N ARG A 32 5.06 1.73 -2.61
CA ARG A 32 4.19 0.91 -1.74
C ARG A 32 4.98 -0.09 -0.92
N VAL A 33 5.88 -0.81 -1.58
CA VAL A 33 6.66 -1.90 -0.97
C VAL A 33 7.65 -1.34 0.06
N GLU A 34 8.36 -0.27 -0.29
CA GLU A 34 9.36 0.34 0.59
C GLU A 34 8.72 0.96 1.83
N ALA A 35 7.60 1.67 1.65
CA ALA A 35 6.84 2.23 2.77
C ALA A 35 6.34 1.14 3.72
N THR A 36 5.78 0.04 3.18
CA THR A 36 5.31 -1.10 3.98
C THR A 36 6.47 -1.76 4.73
N ARG A 37 7.64 -1.92 4.09
CA ARG A 37 8.83 -2.50 4.74
C ARG A 37 9.35 -1.60 5.86
N ALA A 38 9.41 -0.29 5.64
CA ALA A 38 9.86 0.67 6.63
C ALA A 38 8.95 0.66 7.87
N LEU A 39 7.62 0.70 7.67
CA LEU A 39 6.64 0.59 8.75
C LEU A 39 6.75 -0.76 9.47
N GLY A 40 6.89 -1.86 8.73
CA GLY A 40 7.08 -3.17 9.32
C GLY A 40 8.35 -3.27 10.17
N HIS A 41 9.43 -2.61 9.77
CA HIS A 41 10.65 -2.52 10.60
C HIS A 41 10.40 -1.72 11.87
N ALA A 42 9.76 -0.56 11.77
CA ALA A 42 9.42 0.27 12.92
C ALA A 42 8.49 -0.44 13.92
N MET A 43 7.48 -1.16 13.43
CA MET A 43 6.56 -1.92 14.30
C MET A 43 7.26 -3.05 15.08
N ARG A 44 8.37 -3.59 14.56
CA ARG A 44 9.17 -4.60 15.25
C ARG A 44 10.15 -4.02 16.28
N SER A 45 10.37 -2.70 16.26
CA SER A 45 11.35 -2.04 17.11
C SER A 45 10.73 -1.22 18.25
N ILE A 46 9.41 -1.28 18.44
CA ILE A 46 8.69 -0.53 19.47
C ILE A 46 8.08 -1.48 20.50
N ASP A 47 8.02 -1.04 21.76
CA ASP A 47 7.57 -1.87 22.87
C ASP A 47 6.04 -2.07 22.86
N SER A 48 5.28 -1.07 22.41
CA SER A 48 3.81 -1.12 22.33
C SER A 48 3.32 -0.91 20.89
N PRO A 49 3.42 -1.94 20.03
CA PRO A 49 2.94 -1.82 18.65
C PRO A 49 1.42 -1.67 18.58
N PRO A 50 0.88 -0.90 17.61
CA PRO A 50 -0.55 -0.79 17.42
C PRO A 50 -1.22 -2.14 17.16
N VAL A 51 -2.37 -2.36 17.78
CA VAL A 51 -3.12 -3.64 17.67
C VAL A 51 -3.80 -3.83 16.31
N ALA A 52 -3.90 -2.77 15.50
CA ALA A 52 -4.50 -2.80 14.18
C ALA A 52 -3.62 -2.10 13.14
N TRP A 53 -3.52 -2.70 11.96
CA TRP A 53 -2.87 -2.12 10.79
C TRP A 53 -3.80 -2.20 9.58
N VAL A 54 -4.21 -1.05 9.06
CA VAL A 54 -4.90 -0.89 7.78
C VAL A 54 -3.90 -0.47 6.70
N GLN A 55 -3.81 -1.25 5.63
CA GLN A 55 -2.98 -0.94 4.47
C GLN A 55 -3.87 -0.69 3.26
N MET A 56 -3.67 0.46 2.60
CA MET A 56 -4.33 0.75 1.33
C MET A 56 -3.91 -0.24 0.24
N SER A 57 -4.86 -0.55 -0.64
CA SER A 57 -4.64 -1.35 -1.84
C SER A 57 -5.40 -0.73 -3.01
N THR A 58 -5.50 -1.43 -4.13
CA THR A 58 -6.27 -1.04 -5.31
C THR A 58 -6.97 -2.27 -5.89
N ALA A 59 -8.14 -2.08 -6.51
CA ALA A 59 -8.86 -3.17 -7.19
C ALA A 59 -8.03 -3.82 -8.30
N HIS A 60 -7.03 -3.13 -8.85
CA HIS A 60 -6.12 -3.68 -9.86
C HIS A 60 -5.36 -4.95 -9.42
N ILE A 61 -5.32 -5.27 -8.11
CA ILE A 61 -4.75 -6.55 -7.66
C ILE A 61 -5.53 -7.76 -8.20
N TYR A 62 -6.80 -7.58 -8.56
CA TYR A 62 -7.67 -8.63 -9.11
C TYR A 62 -7.54 -8.77 -10.63
N GLY A 63 -6.75 -7.92 -11.28
CA GLY A 63 -6.61 -7.89 -12.74
C GLY A 63 -7.82 -7.25 -13.43
N ASP A 64 -7.82 -7.35 -14.76
CA ASP A 64 -8.91 -6.83 -15.57
C ASP A 64 -10.14 -7.75 -15.47
N PRO A 65 -11.35 -7.18 -15.30
CA PRO A 65 -12.56 -7.99 -15.31
C PRO A 65 -12.73 -8.65 -16.69
N PRO A 66 -13.37 -9.84 -16.75
CA PRO A 66 -13.75 -10.42 -18.03
C PRO A 66 -14.64 -9.42 -18.79
N SER A 67 -14.51 -9.38 -20.11
CA SER A 67 -15.35 -8.52 -20.95
C SER A 67 -16.81 -8.96 -20.85
N VAL A 68 -17.59 -8.27 -20.01
CA VAL A 68 -19.02 -8.48 -19.87
C VAL A 68 -19.74 -7.28 -20.48
N VAL A 69 -20.45 -7.51 -21.59
CA VAL A 69 -21.35 -6.51 -22.16
C VAL A 69 -22.74 -6.83 -21.62
N CYS A 70 -23.29 -5.92 -20.81
CA CYS A 70 -24.71 -6.00 -20.47
C CYS A 70 -25.47 -5.60 -21.74
N THR A 71 -26.09 -6.58 -22.41
CA THR A 71 -27.01 -6.34 -23.53
C THR A 71 -28.38 -6.02 -22.99
#